data_AF-A0A1Y2KVF4-F1
#
_entry.id   AF-A0A1Y2KVF4-F1
#
_cell.length_a   1.000
_cell.length_b   1.000
_cell.length_c   1.000
_cell.angle_alpha   90.00
_cell.angle_beta   90.00
_cell.angle_gamma   90.00
#
_symmetry.space_group_name_H-M   'P 1'
#
loop_
_entity.id
_entity.type
_entity.pdbx_description
1 polymer ?
#
loop_
_entity_poly.entity_id
_entity_poly.type
_entity_poly.pdbx_seq_one_letter_code
_entity_poly.pdbx_strand_id
1 'polypeptide(L)'
;MATAPLPARAGVGFKAEHASDVFENADPVSWFEVHPENYMVSGGPRLQMLTQLRERFPLSLHGVGLSLGGGEPLDKNHLRSLRALVDRFEPAQVSEHIAWSGHDGKYLADLLPTPLTLAALADLVNAIDEVQNAVGRRILIENPTSYLALPQNAMPETDFIMAAARQSGCGLLIDVNNIFISAYNLGFDARDYIDVLPADLIGEIHLAGHEQDADARDDVLIDTHSRPVASPVWALYWRLIDRIGAKPTLIEWDNDIPDWQVLAHEAALANAIIDASENCAKKPLRKVAS
;
A
#
# COMPACT_ATOMS: atom_id res chain seq x y z
N MET A 1 -4.37 -25.04 -0.01
CA MET A 1 -4.19 -25.00 1.47
C MET A 1 -4.89 -23.73 1.93
N ALA A 2 -5.42 -23.62 3.16
CA ALA A 2 -6.01 -22.35 3.59
C ALA A 2 -4.97 -21.23 3.47
N THR A 3 -5.35 -20.10 2.86
CA THR A 3 -4.48 -18.95 2.64
C THR A 3 -4.07 -18.37 3.98
N ALA A 4 -2.76 -18.40 4.30
CA ALA A 4 -2.27 -17.79 5.53
C ALA A 4 -2.41 -16.26 5.45
N PRO A 5 -2.91 -15.58 6.49
CA PRO A 5 -2.92 -14.13 6.52
C PRO A 5 -1.48 -13.59 6.55
N LEU A 6 -1.29 -12.34 6.14
CA LEU A 6 -0.01 -11.67 6.34
C LEU A 6 0.27 -11.57 7.85
N PRO A 7 1.48 -11.91 8.31
CA PRO A 7 1.85 -11.69 9.69
C PRO A 7 1.89 -10.18 9.97
N ALA A 8 1.55 -9.78 11.19
CA ALA A 8 1.71 -8.39 11.65
C ALA A 8 3.21 -8.10 11.91
N ARG A 9 3.99 -8.12 10.84
CA ARG A 9 5.44 -8.00 10.77
C ARG A 9 5.80 -7.26 9.49
N ALA A 10 7.06 -6.86 9.39
CA ALA A 10 7.58 -6.25 8.18
C ALA A 10 7.68 -7.25 7.01
N GLY A 11 7.27 -6.78 5.85
CA GLY A 11 7.49 -7.36 4.53
C GLY A 11 8.26 -6.37 3.64
N VAL A 12 8.64 -6.80 2.44
CA VAL A 12 9.24 -5.92 1.42
C VAL A 12 8.71 -6.26 0.03
N GLY A 13 8.76 -5.29 -0.88
CA GLY A 13 8.48 -5.54 -2.29
C GLY A 13 9.53 -6.49 -2.89
N PHE A 14 9.10 -7.57 -3.53
CA PHE A 14 10.02 -8.54 -4.13
C PHE A 14 10.54 -8.06 -5.49
N LYS A 15 11.86 -7.86 -5.58
CA LYS A 15 12.59 -7.55 -6.80
C LYS A 15 13.45 -8.74 -7.21
N ALA A 16 13.54 -9.02 -8.51
CA ALA A 16 14.22 -10.21 -9.02
C ALA A 16 15.73 -10.21 -8.70
N GLU A 17 16.30 -9.01 -8.59
CA GLU A 17 17.69 -8.72 -8.23
C GLU A 17 18.05 -9.26 -6.85
N HIS A 18 17.09 -9.34 -5.91
CA HIS A 18 17.29 -9.85 -4.56
C HIS A 18 16.98 -11.34 -4.40
N ALA A 19 16.61 -12.03 -5.48
CA ALA A 19 16.16 -13.42 -5.39
C ALA A 19 17.17 -14.36 -4.72
N SER A 20 18.47 -14.19 -5.00
CA SER A 20 19.53 -15.00 -4.38
C SER A 20 19.55 -14.81 -2.87
N ASP A 21 19.60 -13.56 -2.40
CA ASP A 21 19.63 -13.24 -0.97
C ASP A 21 18.35 -13.69 -0.26
N VAL A 22 17.18 -13.43 -0.84
CA VAL A 22 15.87 -13.85 -0.28
C VAL A 22 15.79 -15.36 -0.10
N PHE A 23 16.24 -16.13 -1.11
CA PHE A 23 16.18 -17.59 -1.03
C PHE A 23 17.27 -18.19 -0.15
N GLU A 24 18.42 -17.53 0.03
CA GLU A 24 19.45 -17.92 0.99
C GLU A 24 19.01 -17.60 2.43
N ASN A 25 18.65 -16.35 2.70
CA ASN A 25 18.17 -15.89 4.00
C ASN A 25 17.32 -14.60 3.87
N ALA A 26 16.01 -14.74 4.08
CA ALA A 26 15.09 -13.61 4.03
C ALA A 26 14.98 -12.83 5.37
N ASP A 27 15.61 -13.27 6.46
CA ASP A 27 15.45 -12.60 7.75
C ASP A 27 15.88 -11.12 7.67
N PRO A 28 15.12 -10.18 8.27
CA PRO A 28 13.95 -10.39 9.15
C PRO A 28 12.58 -10.33 8.42
N VAL A 29 12.58 -10.38 7.09
CA VAL A 29 11.39 -10.26 6.24
C VAL A 29 10.56 -11.53 6.28
N SER A 30 9.26 -11.40 6.49
CA SER A 30 8.36 -12.54 6.75
C SER A 30 7.26 -12.76 5.71
N TRP A 31 7.10 -11.81 4.79
CA TRP A 31 6.17 -11.86 3.66
C TRP A 31 6.64 -10.88 2.58
N PHE A 32 6.12 -11.05 1.36
CA PHE A 32 6.52 -10.24 0.22
C PHE A 32 5.31 -9.69 -0.52
N GLU A 33 5.46 -8.48 -1.05
CA GLU A 33 4.53 -7.93 -2.02
C GLU A 33 5.09 -8.06 -3.44
N VAL A 34 4.20 -8.22 -4.42
CA VAL A 34 4.54 -8.10 -5.83
C VAL A 34 3.46 -7.34 -6.60
N HIS A 35 3.88 -6.61 -7.64
CA HIS A 35 2.94 -6.05 -8.61
C HIS A 35 2.44 -7.15 -9.56
N PRO A 36 1.13 -7.47 -9.59
CA PRO A 36 0.58 -8.56 -10.40
C PRO A 36 0.86 -8.37 -11.89
N GLU A 37 0.91 -7.13 -12.40
CA GLU A 37 1.19 -6.77 -13.80
C GLU A 37 2.52 -7.35 -14.29
N ASN A 38 3.51 -7.46 -13.41
CA ASN A 38 4.81 -8.08 -13.73
C ASN A 38 4.70 -9.60 -13.97
N TYR A 39 3.57 -10.22 -13.60
CA TYR A 39 3.34 -11.66 -13.67
C TYR A 39 2.12 -12.04 -14.52
N MET A 40 1.41 -11.07 -15.12
CA MET A 40 0.30 -11.30 -16.06
C MET A 40 0.78 -11.81 -17.42
N VAL A 41 1.49 -12.94 -17.42
CA VAL A 41 2.07 -13.61 -18.59
C VAL A 41 1.62 -15.07 -18.64
N SER A 42 1.75 -15.72 -19.80
CA SER A 42 1.31 -17.12 -19.97
C SER A 42 2.20 -18.15 -19.29
N GLY A 43 3.44 -17.81 -18.95
CA GLY A 43 4.44 -18.73 -18.41
C GLY A 43 5.82 -18.10 -18.25
N GLY A 44 6.81 -18.96 -17.97
CA GLY A 44 8.22 -18.58 -17.98
C GLY A 44 8.84 -18.30 -16.61
N PRO A 45 10.09 -17.82 -16.58
CA PRO A 45 10.91 -17.71 -15.37
C PRO A 45 10.27 -16.85 -14.28
N ARG A 46 9.58 -15.76 -14.65
CA ARG A 46 8.88 -14.88 -13.68
C ARG A 46 7.86 -15.64 -12.85
N LEU A 47 7.01 -16.45 -13.49
CA LEU A 47 6.00 -17.24 -12.78
C LEU A 47 6.60 -18.40 -11.98
N GLN A 48 7.73 -18.96 -12.43
CA GLN A 48 8.47 -19.97 -11.65
C GLN A 48 9.05 -19.37 -10.37
N MET A 49 9.67 -18.19 -10.47
CA MET A 49 10.20 -17.47 -9.33
C MET A 49 9.11 -17.09 -8.32
N LEU A 50 7.97 -16.59 -8.80
CA LEU A 50 6.83 -16.29 -7.92
C LEU A 50 6.25 -17.55 -7.26
N THR A 51 6.29 -18.69 -7.96
CA THR A 51 5.89 -19.98 -7.38
C THR A 51 6.82 -20.37 -6.22
N GLN A 52 8.14 -20.27 -6.41
CA GLN A 52 9.13 -20.54 -5.35
C GLN A 52 8.99 -19.58 -4.16
N LEU A 53 8.72 -18.30 -4.43
CA LEU A 53 8.48 -17.31 -3.39
C LEU A 53 7.23 -17.67 -2.58
N ARG A 54 6.11 -17.98 -3.26
CA ARG A 54 4.84 -18.34 -2.63
C ARG A 54 4.91 -19.63 -1.81
N GLU A 55 5.74 -20.59 -2.21
CA GLU A 55 5.97 -21.83 -1.45
C GLU A 55 6.59 -21.57 -0.07
N ARG A 56 7.30 -20.45 0.09
CA ARG A 56 8.03 -20.11 1.32
C ARG A 56 7.39 -18.99 2.13
N PHE A 57 6.71 -18.05 1.47
CA PHE A 57 6.23 -16.82 2.08
C PHE A 57 4.77 -16.52 1.70
N PRO A 58 3.97 -15.92 2.60
CA PRO A 58 2.74 -15.24 2.23
C PRO A 58 3.02 -14.12 1.22
N LEU A 59 2.06 -13.89 0.31
CA LEU A 59 2.15 -12.85 -0.70
C LEU A 59 1.07 -11.78 -0.52
N SER A 60 1.42 -10.53 -0.75
CA SER A 60 0.48 -9.46 -1.12
C SER A 60 0.58 -9.22 -2.63
N LEU A 61 -0.55 -9.06 -3.31
CA LEU A 61 -0.57 -8.57 -4.70
C LEU A 61 -1.08 -7.14 -4.70
N HIS A 62 -0.20 -6.18 -5.00
CA HIS A 62 -0.56 -4.77 -5.06
C HIS A 62 -0.54 -4.29 -6.50
N GLY A 63 -1.72 -4.04 -7.06
CA GLY A 63 -1.88 -3.63 -8.44
C GLY A 63 -1.73 -2.11 -8.64
N VAL A 64 -1.29 -1.77 -9.85
CA VAL A 64 -1.08 -0.37 -10.29
C VAL A 64 -1.78 -0.08 -11.64
N GLY A 65 -2.53 -1.05 -12.15
CA GLY A 65 -3.01 -1.08 -13.52
C GLY A 65 -4.52 -0.89 -13.70
N LEU A 66 -5.33 -0.90 -12.64
CA LEU A 66 -6.80 -0.92 -12.78
C LEU A 66 -7.45 0.47 -12.82
N SER A 67 -6.75 1.51 -12.38
CA SER A 67 -7.24 2.90 -12.48
C SER A 67 -8.60 3.12 -11.80
N LEU A 68 -8.80 2.61 -10.58
CA LEU A 68 -10.12 2.60 -9.92
C LEU A 68 -10.74 3.99 -9.73
N GLY A 69 -9.92 5.03 -9.66
CA GLY A 69 -10.35 6.42 -9.49
C GLY A 69 -10.68 7.17 -10.79
N GLY A 70 -10.62 6.50 -11.94
CA GLY A 70 -10.78 7.13 -13.26
C GLY A 70 -12.23 7.27 -13.77
N GLY A 71 -13.20 6.55 -13.18
CA GLY A 71 -14.60 6.57 -13.60
C GLY A 71 -14.91 5.90 -14.96
N GLU A 72 -13.89 5.41 -15.67
CA GLU A 72 -14.04 4.64 -16.89
C GLU A 72 -14.29 3.15 -16.58
N PRO A 73 -14.94 2.38 -17.49
CA PRO A 73 -15.11 0.94 -17.31
C PRO A 73 -13.77 0.20 -17.17
N LEU A 74 -13.68 -0.73 -16.23
CA LEU A 74 -12.46 -1.51 -15.99
C LEU A 74 -12.10 -2.41 -17.18
N ASP A 75 -10.80 -2.60 -17.42
CA ASP A 75 -10.33 -3.52 -18.46
C ASP A 75 -10.60 -4.98 -18.05
N LYS A 76 -11.55 -5.61 -18.75
CA LYS A 76 -11.94 -7.00 -18.53
C LYS A 76 -10.81 -7.99 -18.79
N ASN A 77 -9.84 -7.68 -19.66
CA ASN A 77 -8.65 -8.52 -19.84
C ASN A 77 -7.76 -8.46 -18.61
N HIS A 78 -7.51 -7.25 -18.10
CA HIS A 78 -6.75 -7.05 -16.88
C HIS A 78 -7.39 -7.80 -15.70
N LEU A 79 -8.70 -7.64 -15.49
CA LEU A 79 -9.43 -8.38 -14.43
C LEU A 79 -9.30 -9.90 -14.56
N ARG A 80 -9.36 -10.45 -15.78
CA ARG A 80 -9.15 -11.89 -16.01
C ARG A 80 -7.73 -12.33 -15.65
N SER A 81 -6.73 -11.53 -16.01
CA SER A 81 -5.33 -11.80 -15.69
C SER A 81 -5.06 -11.72 -14.19
N LEU A 82 -5.60 -10.71 -13.51
CA LEU A 82 -5.53 -10.60 -12.05
C LEU A 82 -6.21 -11.79 -11.36
N ARG A 83 -7.42 -12.15 -11.79
CA ARG A 83 -8.13 -13.32 -11.30
C ARG A 83 -7.31 -14.60 -11.45
N ALA A 84 -6.69 -14.82 -12.61
CA ALA A 84 -5.86 -16.00 -12.85
C ALA A 84 -4.65 -16.07 -11.89
N LEU A 85 -4.04 -14.93 -11.56
CA LEU A 85 -2.96 -14.86 -10.57
C LEU A 85 -3.46 -15.11 -9.15
N VAL A 86 -4.60 -14.53 -8.76
CA VAL A 86 -5.22 -14.74 -7.44
C VAL A 86 -5.57 -16.22 -7.24
N ASP A 87 -6.19 -16.86 -8.24
CA ASP A 87 -6.51 -18.30 -8.18
C ASP A 87 -5.27 -19.18 -8.10
N ARG A 88 -4.21 -18.81 -8.82
CA ARG A 88 -2.98 -19.62 -8.90
C ARG A 88 -2.13 -19.51 -7.65
N PHE A 89 -1.95 -18.30 -7.13
CA PHE A 89 -0.99 -18.03 -6.06
C PHE A 89 -1.65 -17.90 -4.70
N GLU A 90 -2.98 -17.81 -4.62
CA GLU A 90 -3.73 -17.67 -3.37
C GLU A 90 -3.02 -16.67 -2.44
N PRO A 91 -2.93 -15.37 -2.80
CA PRO A 91 -2.21 -14.40 -2.00
C PRO A 91 -2.96 -14.14 -0.68
N ALA A 92 -2.28 -13.62 0.34
CA ALA A 92 -2.91 -13.21 1.59
C ALA A 92 -3.74 -11.93 1.40
N GLN A 93 -3.23 -10.98 0.63
CA GLN A 93 -3.90 -9.71 0.32
C GLN A 93 -3.93 -9.45 -1.19
N VAL A 94 -4.90 -8.63 -1.61
CA VAL A 94 -4.94 -8.00 -2.93
C VAL A 94 -5.28 -6.54 -2.70
N SER A 95 -4.50 -5.62 -3.22
CA SER A 95 -4.69 -4.18 -3.08
C SER A 95 -4.53 -3.47 -4.44
N GLU A 96 -5.01 -2.23 -4.51
CA GLU A 96 -4.93 -1.37 -5.70
C GLU A 96 -5.00 0.11 -5.28
N HIS A 97 -4.45 1.02 -6.08
CA HIS A 97 -4.56 2.46 -5.83
C HIS A 97 -5.94 3.04 -6.16
N ILE A 98 -6.35 4.04 -5.37
CA ILE A 98 -7.42 4.98 -5.74
C ILE A 98 -6.81 6.04 -6.66
N ALA A 99 -6.60 5.68 -7.92
CA ALA A 99 -5.95 6.57 -8.85
C ALA A 99 -6.51 6.45 -10.26
N TRP A 100 -6.23 7.48 -11.05
CA TRP A 100 -6.54 7.52 -12.46
C TRP A 100 -5.23 7.34 -13.25
N SER A 101 -5.01 6.14 -13.79
CA SER A 101 -3.76 5.78 -14.49
C SER A 101 -3.86 5.82 -16.02
N GLY A 102 -4.98 6.25 -16.61
CA GLY A 102 -5.02 6.51 -18.05
C GLY A 102 -6.23 7.27 -18.62
N HIS A 103 -5.99 7.97 -19.74
CA HIS A 103 -7.01 8.60 -20.60
C HIS A 103 -6.61 8.37 -22.07
N ASP A 104 -7.57 8.04 -22.94
CA ASP A 104 -7.34 7.80 -24.38
C ASP A 104 -6.22 6.78 -24.69
N GLY A 105 -6.07 5.75 -23.86
CA GLY A 105 -5.07 4.69 -24.05
C GLY A 105 -3.63 5.09 -23.75
N LYS A 106 -3.41 6.22 -23.04
CA LYS A 106 -2.10 6.60 -22.51
C LYS A 106 -2.05 6.33 -21.01
N TYR A 107 -1.06 5.54 -20.59
CA TYR A 107 -0.73 5.32 -19.19
C TYR A 107 0.07 6.53 -18.68
N LEU A 108 -0.36 7.14 -17.57
CA LEU A 108 0.38 8.22 -16.93
C LEU A 108 1.10 7.64 -15.71
N ALA A 109 2.42 7.82 -15.66
CA ALA A 109 3.24 7.39 -14.51
C ALA A 109 2.86 8.18 -13.25
N ASP A 110 2.53 9.45 -13.42
CA ASP A 110 1.97 10.28 -12.35
C ASP A 110 0.45 10.15 -12.36
N LEU A 111 -0.07 9.52 -11.31
CA LEU A 111 -1.49 9.27 -11.10
C LEU A 111 -2.26 10.60 -11.11
N LEU A 112 -3.25 10.74 -11.99
CA LEU A 112 -4.10 11.94 -11.97
C LEU A 112 -4.98 11.92 -10.71
N PRO A 113 -5.15 13.07 -10.03
CA PRO A 113 -5.92 13.13 -8.80
C PRO A 113 -7.38 12.79 -9.06
N THR A 114 -7.93 11.87 -8.26
CA THR A 114 -9.35 11.55 -8.27
C THR A 114 -10.15 12.70 -7.64
N PRO A 115 -11.16 13.25 -8.32
CA PRO A 115 -12.04 14.26 -7.71
C PRO A 115 -12.77 13.70 -6.49
N LEU A 116 -12.66 14.36 -5.33
CA LEU A 116 -13.28 13.91 -4.08
C LEU A 116 -14.74 14.37 -3.99
N THR A 117 -15.57 13.82 -4.89
CA THR A 117 -17.01 14.14 -5.02
C THR A 117 -17.90 12.94 -4.72
N LEU A 118 -19.18 13.18 -4.42
CA LEU A 118 -20.14 12.08 -4.23
C LEU A 118 -20.32 11.21 -5.49
N ALA A 119 -20.19 11.79 -6.68
CA ALA A 119 -20.28 11.05 -7.93
C ALA A 119 -19.07 10.11 -8.09
N ALA A 120 -17.86 10.63 -7.94
CA ALA A 120 -16.63 9.84 -8.00
C ALA A 120 -16.57 8.77 -6.90
N LEU A 121 -17.13 9.04 -5.72
CA LEU A 121 -17.26 8.05 -4.66
C LEU A 121 -18.14 6.86 -5.10
N ALA A 122 -19.28 7.14 -5.74
CA ALA A 122 -20.16 6.09 -6.24
C ALA A 122 -19.49 5.27 -7.35
N ASP A 123 -18.78 5.92 -8.26
CA ASP A 123 -18.02 5.25 -9.33
C ASP A 123 -16.92 4.35 -8.75
N LEU A 124 -16.16 4.85 -7.77
CA LEU A 124 -15.14 4.08 -7.07
C LEU A 124 -15.72 2.86 -6.33
N VAL A 125 -16.84 3.01 -5.63
CA VAL A 125 -17.51 1.90 -4.93
C VAL A 125 -17.92 0.81 -5.94
N ASN A 126 -18.51 1.19 -7.08
CA ASN A 126 -18.88 0.24 -8.13
C ASN A 126 -17.65 -0.47 -8.73
N ALA A 127 -16.55 0.26 -8.96
CA ALA A 127 -15.30 -0.31 -9.48
C ALA A 127 -14.70 -1.32 -8.49
N ILE A 128 -14.66 -0.99 -7.20
CA ILE A 128 -14.19 -1.90 -6.15
C ILE A 128 -15.06 -3.16 -6.12
N ASP A 129 -16.38 -3.03 -6.17
CA ASP A 129 -17.29 -4.17 -6.19
C ASP A 129 -17.08 -5.05 -7.43
N GLU A 130 -16.84 -4.48 -8.61
CA GLU A 130 -16.50 -5.24 -9.81
C GLU A 130 -15.20 -6.03 -9.63
N VAL A 131 -14.15 -5.42 -9.08
CA VAL A 131 -12.87 -6.11 -8.81
C VAL A 131 -13.09 -7.23 -7.80
N GLN A 132 -13.71 -6.95 -6.64
CA GLN A 132 -13.95 -7.96 -5.59
C GLN A 132 -14.74 -9.15 -6.11
N ASN A 133 -15.77 -8.90 -6.94
CA ASN A 133 -16.56 -9.95 -7.58
C ASN A 133 -15.72 -10.76 -8.59
N ALA A 134 -14.87 -10.08 -9.37
CA ALA A 134 -14.00 -10.75 -10.33
C ALA A 134 -12.96 -11.64 -9.62
N VAL A 135 -12.23 -11.11 -8.64
CA VAL A 135 -11.18 -11.85 -7.92
C VAL A 135 -11.71 -12.81 -6.86
N GLY A 136 -12.98 -12.67 -6.45
CA GLY A 136 -13.65 -13.55 -5.50
C GLY A 136 -13.20 -13.37 -4.05
N ARG A 137 -12.74 -12.16 -3.68
CA ARG A 137 -12.29 -11.84 -2.32
C ARG A 137 -12.35 -10.33 -2.05
N ARG A 138 -12.32 -10.00 -0.77
CA ARG A 138 -12.13 -8.62 -0.30
C ARG A 138 -10.76 -8.12 -0.75
N ILE A 139 -10.70 -6.91 -1.30
CA ILE A 139 -9.45 -6.21 -1.62
C ILE A 139 -9.18 -5.10 -0.60
N LEU A 140 -8.00 -4.50 -0.67
CA LEU A 140 -7.67 -3.23 -0.04
C LEU A 140 -7.59 -2.13 -1.09
N ILE A 141 -7.89 -0.89 -0.71
CA ILE A 141 -7.61 0.29 -1.54
C ILE A 141 -6.60 1.18 -0.83
N GLU A 142 -5.68 1.75 -1.59
CA GLU A 142 -4.63 2.61 -1.06
C GLU A 142 -4.94 4.11 -1.21
N ASN A 143 -4.57 4.91 -0.21
CA ASN A 143 -4.60 6.37 -0.30
C ASN A 143 -3.54 6.89 -1.29
N PRO A 144 -3.91 7.75 -2.25
CA PRO A 144 -2.97 8.28 -3.23
C PRO A 144 -2.06 9.36 -2.61
N THR A 145 -0.97 9.68 -3.30
CA THR A 145 -0.27 10.95 -3.11
C THR A 145 -1.02 12.08 -3.81
N SER A 146 -1.38 13.12 -3.05
CA SER A 146 -2.11 14.30 -3.52
C SER A 146 -1.19 15.52 -3.67
N TYR A 147 -0.83 15.88 -4.90
CA TYR A 147 0.01 17.05 -5.21
C TYR A 147 -0.76 18.36 -5.35
N LEU A 148 -2.04 18.29 -5.71
CA LEU A 148 -2.88 19.44 -6.02
C LEU A 148 -4.28 19.26 -5.45
N ALA A 149 -4.77 20.28 -4.74
CA ALA A 149 -6.17 20.34 -4.34
C ALA A 149 -7.04 20.67 -5.56
N LEU A 150 -7.98 19.79 -5.89
CA LEU A 150 -8.92 20.02 -6.99
C LEU A 150 -10.06 20.95 -6.54
N PRO A 151 -10.40 22.01 -7.31
CA PRO A 151 -11.47 22.95 -6.93
C PRO A 151 -12.85 22.31 -6.72
N GLN A 152 -13.10 21.18 -7.38
CA GLN A 152 -14.35 20.43 -7.30
C GLN A 152 -14.44 19.49 -6.09
N ASN A 153 -13.40 19.37 -5.26
CA ASN A 153 -13.44 18.50 -4.09
C ASN A 153 -14.55 18.97 -3.12
N ALA A 154 -15.41 18.03 -2.73
CA ALA A 154 -16.58 18.28 -1.89
C ALA A 154 -16.45 17.67 -0.49
N MET A 155 -15.41 16.87 -0.24
CA MET A 155 -15.12 16.26 1.06
C MET A 155 -13.61 16.04 1.27
N PRO A 156 -13.16 15.88 2.52
CA PRO A 156 -11.80 15.45 2.84
C PRO A 156 -11.46 14.08 2.25
N GLU A 157 -10.18 13.84 1.95
CA GLU A 157 -9.69 12.56 1.42
C GLU A 157 -9.95 11.41 2.40
N THR A 158 -9.74 11.63 3.70
CA THR A 158 -10.03 10.65 4.76
C THR A 158 -11.49 10.23 4.76
N ASP A 159 -12.42 11.17 4.65
CA ASP A 159 -13.86 10.88 4.56
C ASP A 159 -14.18 10.10 3.29
N PHE A 160 -13.55 10.46 2.16
CA PHE A 160 -13.75 9.80 0.88
C PHE A 160 -13.30 8.33 0.92
N ILE A 161 -12.07 8.03 1.35
CA ILE A 161 -11.54 6.67 1.38
C ILE A 161 -12.26 5.81 2.43
N MET A 162 -12.62 6.38 3.59
CA MET A 162 -13.38 5.67 4.61
C MET A 162 -14.80 5.36 4.12
N ALA A 163 -15.46 6.30 3.46
CA ALA A 163 -16.78 6.09 2.89
C ALA A 163 -16.73 5.00 1.79
N ALA A 164 -15.72 5.03 0.92
CA ALA A 164 -15.54 4.01 -0.12
C ALA A 164 -15.38 2.62 0.51
N ALA A 165 -14.48 2.48 1.48
CA ALA A 165 -14.24 1.22 2.17
C ALA A 165 -15.47 0.69 2.92
N ARG A 166 -16.23 1.56 3.58
CA ARG A 166 -17.45 1.15 4.29
C ARG A 166 -18.58 0.75 3.35
N GLN A 167 -18.72 1.41 2.20
CA GLN A 167 -19.79 1.14 1.25
C GLN A 167 -19.54 -0.11 0.40
N SER A 168 -18.31 -0.33 -0.10
CA SER A 168 -17.95 -1.51 -0.88
C SER A 168 -17.55 -2.73 -0.03
N GLY A 169 -17.28 -2.49 1.26
CA GLY A 169 -16.79 -3.53 2.16
C GLY A 169 -15.31 -3.88 1.97
N CYS A 170 -14.56 -3.17 1.12
CA CYS A 170 -13.10 -3.35 1.02
C CYS A 170 -12.37 -2.87 2.29
N GLY A 171 -11.08 -3.16 2.39
CA GLY A 171 -10.20 -2.62 3.43
C GLY A 171 -9.35 -1.45 2.92
N LEU A 172 -8.50 -0.93 3.79
CA LEU A 172 -7.54 0.12 3.46
C LEU A 172 -6.12 -0.44 3.53
N LEU A 173 -5.34 -0.10 2.52
CA LEU A 173 -3.89 -0.08 2.57
C LEU A 173 -3.50 1.36 2.85
N ILE A 174 -2.73 1.61 3.92
CA ILE A 174 -2.34 2.97 4.27
C ILE A 174 -0.88 3.18 3.94
N ASP A 175 -0.61 3.97 2.91
CA ASP A 175 0.74 4.47 2.68
C ASP A 175 0.97 5.74 3.50
N VAL A 176 1.93 5.67 4.43
CA VAL A 176 2.26 6.78 5.33
C VAL A 176 3.13 7.84 4.64
N ASN A 177 3.90 7.44 3.64
CA ASN A 177 4.72 8.33 2.83
C ASN A 177 3.83 9.27 1.99
N ASN A 178 2.79 8.73 1.34
CA ASN A 178 1.78 9.46 0.57
C ASN A 178 1.06 10.50 1.43
N ILE A 179 0.71 10.14 2.67
CA ILE A 179 0.12 11.08 3.64
C ILE A 179 1.11 12.22 3.95
N PHE A 180 2.38 11.88 4.19
CA PHE A 180 3.40 12.88 4.51
C PHE A 180 3.65 13.85 3.34
N ILE A 181 3.81 13.32 2.12
CA ILE A 181 4.01 14.13 0.91
C ILE A 181 2.80 15.03 0.67
N SER A 182 1.59 14.47 0.75
CA SER A 182 0.34 15.23 0.56
C SER A 182 0.23 16.36 1.58
N ALA A 183 0.51 16.08 2.86
CA ALA A 183 0.49 17.06 3.93
C ALA A 183 1.50 18.19 3.70
N TYR A 184 2.72 17.84 3.30
CA TYR A 184 3.78 18.79 3.00
C TYR A 184 3.41 19.70 1.82
N ASN A 185 3.03 19.10 0.69
CA ASN A 185 2.76 19.81 -0.55
C ASN A 185 1.48 20.68 -0.47
N LEU A 186 0.46 20.25 0.27
CA LEU A 186 -0.82 20.95 0.40
C LEU A 186 -0.96 21.79 1.67
N GLY A 187 0.02 21.74 2.57
CA GLY A 187 0.08 22.58 3.77
C GLY A 187 -0.93 22.21 4.87
N PHE A 188 -1.22 20.91 5.05
CA PHE A 188 -2.00 20.40 6.18
C PHE A 188 -1.15 19.56 7.14
N ASP A 189 -1.69 19.19 8.30
CA ASP A 189 -0.98 18.37 9.29
C ASP A 189 -1.23 16.87 9.05
N ALA A 190 -0.19 16.13 8.69
CA ALA A 190 -0.25 14.68 8.50
C ALA A 190 -0.75 13.92 9.75
N ARG A 191 -0.55 14.48 10.96
CA ARG A 191 -1.01 13.84 12.21
C ARG A 191 -2.52 13.81 12.29
N ASP A 192 -3.20 14.86 11.83
CA ASP A 192 -4.66 14.92 11.80
C ASP A 192 -5.23 13.84 10.88
N TYR A 193 -4.56 13.57 9.75
CA TYR A 193 -4.90 12.46 8.86
C TYR A 193 -4.74 11.11 9.58
N ILE A 194 -3.56 10.85 10.15
CA ILE A 194 -3.26 9.60 10.87
C ILE A 194 -4.24 9.36 12.02
N ASP A 195 -4.64 10.40 12.75
CA ASP A 195 -5.45 10.32 13.96
C ASP A 195 -6.92 9.95 13.71
N VAL A 196 -7.42 10.14 12.49
CA VAL A 196 -8.80 9.77 12.15
C VAL A 196 -8.91 8.38 11.52
N LEU A 197 -7.79 7.79 11.09
CA LEU A 197 -7.79 6.48 10.44
C LEU A 197 -8.31 5.36 11.38
N PRO A 198 -9.26 4.52 10.93
CA PRO A 198 -9.89 3.50 11.75
C PRO A 198 -9.15 2.16 11.68
N ALA A 199 -8.73 1.65 12.84
CA ALA A 199 -7.94 0.43 12.98
C ALA A 199 -8.56 -0.82 12.33
N ASP A 200 -9.88 -0.91 12.26
CA ASP A 200 -10.62 -2.07 11.74
C ASP A 200 -10.67 -2.12 10.20
N LEU A 201 -10.46 -0.98 9.52
CA LEU A 201 -10.38 -0.96 8.06
C LEU A 201 -8.98 -1.25 7.54
N ILE A 202 -7.94 -0.93 8.31
CA ILE A 202 -6.55 -1.05 7.88
C ILE A 202 -6.13 -2.52 7.87
N GLY A 203 -5.85 -3.03 6.66
CA GLY A 203 -5.36 -4.39 6.42
C GLY A 203 -3.84 -4.46 6.24
N GLU A 204 -3.24 -3.38 5.77
CA GLU A 204 -1.84 -3.29 5.38
C GLU A 204 -1.36 -1.82 5.46
N ILE A 205 -0.07 -1.62 5.68
CA ILE A 205 0.56 -0.30 5.76
C ILE A 205 1.80 -0.31 4.88
N HIS A 206 2.02 0.73 4.10
CA HIS A 206 3.25 0.92 3.34
C HIS A 206 4.08 2.06 3.93
N LEU A 207 5.40 1.89 3.82
CA LEU A 207 6.42 2.85 4.18
C LEU A 207 7.42 2.94 3.04
N ALA A 208 7.59 4.15 2.53
CA ALA A 208 8.56 4.45 1.49
C ALA A 208 9.37 5.70 1.81
N GLY A 209 10.41 5.94 1.01
CA GLY A 209 11.10 7.22 0.94
C GLY A 209 10.69 8.02 -0.29
N HIS A 210 10.99 9.31 -0.27
CA HIS A 210 10.65 10.27 -1.31
C HIS A 210 11.83 11.17 -1.65
N GLU A 211 11.70 11.94 -2.73
CA GLU A 211 12.68 12.94 -3.14
C GLU A 211 12.09 14.34 -3.07
N GLN A 212 12.98 15.33 -3.02
CA GLN A 212 12.62 16.73 -3.26
C GLN A 212 12.81 17.02 -4.75
N ASP A 213 11.87 17.73 -5.37
CA ASP A 213 11.99 18.08 -6.78
C ASP A 213 13.27 18.92 -7.02
N ALA A 214 14.14 18.41 -7.89
CA ALA A 214 15.44 19.02 -8.18
C ALA A 214 15.32 20.30 -9.05
N ASP A 215 14.24 20.43 -9.81
CA ASP A 215 14.04 21.49 -10.81
C ASP A 215 12.98 22.52 -10.40
N ALA A 216 12.25 22.26 -9.30
CA ALA A 216 11.21 23.17 -8.84
C ALA A 216 11.78 24.46 -8.24
N ARG A 217 11.18 25.58 -8.62
CA ARG A 217 11.32 26.86 -7.89
C ARG A 217 10.63 26.83 -6.52
N ASP A 218 9.74 25.86 -6.33
CA ASP A 218 8.91 25.65 -5.17
C ASP A 218 9.37 24.39 -4.41
N ASP A 219 9.15 24.38 -3.10
CA ASP A 219 9.57 23.30 -2.19
C ASP A 219 8.54 22.16 -2.24
N VAL A 220 8.70 21.23 -3.18
CA VAL A 220 7.77 20.11 -3.44
C VAL A 220 8.47 18.77 -3.24
N LEU A 221 7.79 17.86 -2.54
CA LEU A 221 8.21 16.46 -2.43
C LEU A 221 7.54 15.60 -3.49
N ILE A 222 8.30 14.67 -4.06
CA ILE A 222 7.89 13.76 -5.13
C ILE A 222 7.99 12.32 -4.65
N ASP A 223 6.94 11.57 -4.96
CA ASP A 223 6.73 10.19 -4.56
C ASP A 223 7.49 9.21 -5.46
N THR A 224 8.80 9.12 -5.25
CA THR A 224 9.69 8.33 -6.12
C THR A 224 9.91 6.90 -5.64
N HIS A 225 9.64 6.61 -4.36
CA HIS A 225 9.96 5.33 -3.72
C HIS A 225 11.40 4.89 -4.00
N SER A 226 12.35 5.85 -3.98
CA SER A 226 13.75 5.65 -4.38
C SER A 226 14.76 5.83 -3.25
N ARG A 227 14.27 6.05 -2.03
CA ARG A 227 15.07 6.46 -0.87
C ARG A 227 14.73 5.66 0.38
N PRO A 228 15.65 5.63 1.37
CA PRO A 228 15.34 5.21 2.72
C PRO A 228 14.11 5.94 3.27
N VAL A 229 13.35 5.27 4.13
CA VAL A 229 12.15 5.84 4.73
C VAL A 229 12.55 7.04 5.60
N ALA A 230 11.96 8.19 5.34
CA ALA A 230 12.36 9.43 6.00
C ALA A 230 11.96 9.44 7.49
N SER A 231 12.75 10.10 8.34
CA SER A 231 12.46 10.20 9.78
C SER A 231 11.06 10.75 10.13
N PRO A 232 10.49 11.73 9.40
CA PRO A 232 9.12 12.18 9.64
C PRO A 232 8.07 11.08 9.37
N VAL A 233 8.29 10.27 8.33
CA VAL A 233 7.42 9.14 7.96
C VAL A 233 7.48 8.07 9.05
N TRP A 234 8.68 7.75 9.56
CA TRP A 234 8.84 6.86 10.72
C TRP A 234 8.08 7.35 11.97
N ALA A 235 8.07 8.67 12.22
CA ALA A 235 7.34 9.23 13.34
C ALA A 235 5.81 9.11 13.19
N LEU A 236 5.29 9.29 11.97
CA LEU A 236 3.88 9.08 11.66
C LEU A 236 3.49 7.61 11.76
N TYR A 237 4.34 6.71 11.27
CA TYR A 237 4.14 5.26 11.39
C TYR A 237 4.10 4.82 12.86
N TRP A 238 5.04 5.28 13.68
CA TRP A 238 5.02 5.00 15.12
C TRP A 238 3.72 5.46 15.77
N ARG A 239 3.24 6.67 15.44
CA ARG A 239 1.97 7.22 15.93
C ARG A 239 0.78 6.36 15.50
N LEU A 240 0.77 5.90 14.26
CA LEU A 240 -0.28 5.03 13.73
C LEU A 240 -0.31 3.70 14.50
N ILE A 241 0.83 3.01 14.60
CA ILE A 241 0.96 1.69 15.25
C ILE A 241 0.70 1.75 16.76
N ASP A 242 1.05 2.85 17.45
CA ASP A 242 0.69 3.06 18.86
C ASP A 242 -0.83 3.14 19.06
N ARG A 243 -1.55 3.77 18.10
CA ARG A 243 -3.02 3.88 18.14
C ARG A 243 -3.74 2.59 17.74
N ILE A 244 -3.33 1.97 16.63
CA ILE A 244 -4.12 0.91 15.99
C ILE A 244 -3.60 -0.50 16.27
N GLY A 245 -2.43 -0.61 16.91
CA GLY A 245 -1.73 -1.85 17.13
C GLY A 245 -0.96 -2.36 15.90
N ALA A 246 -0.33 -3.50 16.06
CA ALA A 246 0.47 -4.14 15.02
C ALA A 246 -0.36 -4.48 13.77
N LYS A 247 0.18 -4.16 12.59
CA LYS A 247 -0.38 -4.48 11.27
C LYS A 247 0.74 -4.98 10.34
N PRO A 248 0.43 -5.77 9.30
CA PRO A 248 1.37 -6.02 8.22
C PRO A 248 1.88 -4.69 7.68
N THR A 249 3.20 -4.53 7.59
CA THR A 249 3.85 -3.30 7.12
C THR A 249 4.85 -3.63 6.03
N LEU A 250 4.73 -3.01 4.87
CA LEU A 250 5.69 -3.14 3.78
C LEU A 250 6.71 -2.01 3.85
N ILE A 251 7.98 -2.34 3.59
CA ILE A 251 8.93 -1.35 3.08
C ILE A 251 8.86 -1.38 1.56
N GLU A 252 8.39 -0.30 0.98
CA GLU A 252 8.25 -0.13 -0.46
C GLU A 252 9.46 0.60 -1.05
N TRP A 253 9.92 0.12 -2.21
CA TRP A 253 11.04 0.68 -2.94
C TRP A 253 10.95 0.28 -4.41
N ASP A 254 10.76 1.25 -5.30
CA ASP A 254 10.47 1.00 -6.71
C ASP A 254 11.53 1.48 -7.69
N ASN A 255 12.22 2.57 -7.36
CA ASN A 255 13.27 3.14 -8.19
C ASN A 255 14.60 3.09 -7.46
N ASP A 256 15.72 3.05 -8.20
CA ASP A 256 17.07 2.99 -7.61
C ASP A 256 17.20 1.90 -6.52
N ILE A 257 16.74 0.69 -6.85
CA ILE A 257 16.63 -0.45 -5.93
C ILE A 257 17.96 -0.66 -5.19
N PRO A 258 17.97 -0.64 -3.85
CA PRO A 258 19.20 -0.73 -3.08
C PRO A 258 19.61 -2.19 -2.92
N ASP A 259 20.76 -2.43 -2.30
CA ASP A 259 21.16 -3.77 -1.90
C ASP A 259 20.16 -4.36 -0.90
N TRP A 260 20.02 -5.70 -0.91
CA TRP A 260 19.10 -6.44 -0.03
C TRP A 260 19.23 -6.06 1.45
N GLN A 261 20.47 -5.86 1.92
CA GLN A 261 20.77 -5.54 3.32
C GLN A 261 20.15 -4.20 3.76
N VAL A 262 19.95 -3.26 2.84
CA VAL A 262 19.29 -1.98 3.14
C VAL A 262 17.80 -2.20 3.37
N LEU A 263 17.12 -2.95 2.49
CA LEU A 263 15.70 -3.29 2.67
C LEU A 263 15.47 -4.13 3.93
N ALA A 264 16.32 -5.13 4.17
CA ALA A 264 16.26 -5.95 5.38
C ALA A 264 16.46 -5.11 6.66
N HIS A 265 17.29 -4.07 6.60
CA HIS A 265 17.48 -3.13 7.71
C HIS A 265 16.24 -2.28 7.97
N GLU A 266 15.64 -1.67 6.95
CA GLU A 266 14.40 -0.90 7.09
C GLU A 266 13.25 -1.78 7.61
N ALA A 267 13.14 -3.02 7.14
CA ALA A 267 12.18 -3.99 7.64
C ALA A 267 12.43 -4.34 9.12
N ALA A 268 13.69 -4.41 9.56
CA ALA A 268 14.04 -4.56 10.97
C ALA A 268 13.58 -3.35 11.81
N LEU A 269 13.68 -2.13 11.29
CA LEU A 269 13.22 -0.92 11.98
C LEU A 269 11.69 -0.92 12.15
N ALA A 270 10.94 -1.27 11.10
CA ALA A 270 9.49 -1.43 11.20
C ALA A 270 9.09 -2.50 12.23
N ASN A 271 9.76 -3.66 12.21
CA ASN A 271 9.56 -4.71 13.21
C ASN A 271 9.83 -4.23 14.64
N ALA A 272 10.85 -3.40 14.87
CA ALA A 272 11.14 -2.86 16.20
C ALA A 272 10.00 -1.96 16.73
N ILE A 273 9.36 -1.17 15.86
CA ILE A 273 8.20 -0.35 16.21
C ILE A 273 6.98 -1.23 16.53
N ILE A 274 6.73 -2.24 15.69
CA ILE A 274 5.67 -3.24 15.92
C ILE A 274 5.85 -3.92 17.29
N ASP A 275 7.06 -4.41 17.58
CA ASP A 275 7.39 -5.09 18.83
C ASP A 275 7.24 -4.17 20.05
N ALA A 276 7.60 -2.88 19.91
CA ALA A 276 7.43 -1.90 20.97
C ALA A 276 5.94 -1.66 21.31
N SER A 277 5.07 -1.56 20.29
CA SER A 277 3.63 -1.38 20.48
C SER A 277 2.98 -2.58 21.19
N GLU A 278 3.31 -3.81 20.77
CA GLU A 278 2.80 -5.01 21.44
C GLU A 278 3.21 -5.11 22.91
N ASN A 279 4.45 -4.75 23.23
CA ASN A 279 4.96 -4.76 24.59
C ASN A 279 4.33 -3.68 25.46
N CYS A 280 3.92 -2.55 24.88
CA CYS A 280 3.16 -1.51 25.56
C CYS A 280 1.75 -2.01 25.89
N ALA A 281 1.06 -2.62 24.93
CA ALA A 281 -0.29 -3.17 25.10
C ALA A 281 -0.37 -4.30 26.16
N LYS A 282 0.73 -5.07 26.34
CA LYS A 282 0.81 -6.17 27.32
C LYS A 282 1.11 -5.71 28.76
N LYS A 283 1.47 -4.45 29.02
CA LYS A 283 1.68 -3.95 30.39
C LYS A 283 0.32 -3.56 31.01
N PRO A 284 -0.15 -4.22 32.09
CA PRO A 284 -1.34 -3.76 32.78
C PRO A 284 -1.06 -2.38 33.37
N LEU A 285 -2.00 -1.43 33.18
CA LEU A 285 -2.04 -0.16 33.90
C LEU A 285 -1.89 -0.47 35.39
N ARG A 286 -0.70 -0.25 35.96
CA ARG A 286 -0.51 -0.29 37.41
C ARG A 286 -1.43 0.79 37.97
N LYS A 287 -2.57 0.37 38.55
CA LYS A 287 -3.37 1.24 39.40
C LYS A 287 -2.43 1.83 40.44
N VAL A 288 -2.13 3.12 40.31
CA VAL A 288 -1.51 3.88 41.38
C VAL A 288 -2.56 3.94 42.48
N ALA A 289 -2.40 3.08 43.49
CA ALA A 289 -3.19 3.16 44.70
C ALA A 289 -2.70 4.38 45.49
N SER A 290 -3.58 5.38 45.60
CA SER A 290 -3.55 6.42 46.63
C SER A 290 -4.61 6.11 47.67
#